data_AF-A0A269TCX1-F1
#
_entry.id   AF-A0A269TCX1-F1
#
_cell.length_a   1.000
_cell.length_b   1.000
_cell.length_c   1.000
_cell.angle_alpha   90.00
_cell.angle_beta   90.00
_cell.angle_gamma   90.00
#
_symmetry.space_group_name_H-M   'P 1'
#
loop_
_entity.id
_entity.type
_entity.pdbx_description
1 polymer ?
#
loop_
_entity_poly.entity_id
_entity_poly.type
_entity_poly.pdbx_seq_one_letter_code
_entity_poly.pdbx_strand_id
1 'polypeptide(L)'
;MLLVVKVGWDEAGHTERIGRVLSRALEGRTYQVIEREKAFLRWCVRTRAEKEGTAVLFAVALPKAGVSLSYVHLVSCLVRHRHCLAGCRGAVLVDGQGEFFTKKIGRELIFFANQAGCIFPGKPLVEATGSLYNFNTQAQIQGLSNEEAYAVSAGRLVSKLLAFTRPDGTGKTKDVVVLHASSRRTSNTLLLWEMVQRHLQGKARVTEISLRNGTVVDCRGCSYETCLHFGEKGDCFYGGVMVEKVYPAVRKGDVIVLVCPNYNDAVSANIMAFFNRLTALFRKEEAAFARKEVYALVVSGYSGGDIVAEQVIDAMNCNKNFILPPYFALIETANAPKSILQNEGIEDRAARLARYICM
;
A
#
# COMPACT_ATOMS: atom_id res chain seq x y z
N MET A 1 10.80 8.19 -18.06
CA MET A 1 11.65 9.12 -17.28
C MET A 1 11.67 8.68 -15.82
N LEU A 2 12.82 8.70 -15.15
CA LEU A 2 12.95 8.51 -13.69
C LEU A 2 13.15 9.87 -13.01
N LEU A 3 12.36 10.15 -11.98
CA LEU A 3 12.47 11.31 -11.12
C LEU A 3 12.83 10.85 -9.70
N VAL A 4 13.89 11.42 -9.14
CA VAL A 4 14.33 11.18 -7.77
C VAL A 4 14.05 12.42 -6.94
N VAL A 5 13.13 12.30 -5.98
CA VAL A 5 12.76 13.37 -5.04
C VAL A 5 13.51 13.12 -3.74
N LYS A 6 14.51 13.95 -3.47
CA LYS A 6 15.31 13.90 -2.25
C LYS A 6 14.64 14.72 -1.15
N VAL A 7 14.46 14.11 0.02
CA VAL A 7 13.76 14.69 1.18
C VAL A 7 14.63 14.56 2.43
N GLY A 8 14.80 15.63 3.19
CA GLY A 8 15.54 15.64 4.47
C GLY A 8 17.08 15.70 4.35
N TRP A 9 17.62 15.90 3.15
CA TRP A 9 19.07 15.79 2.90
C TRP A 9 19.88 16.90 3.57
N ASP A 10 19.32 18.11 3.68
CA ASP A 10 19.96 19.24 4.37
C ASP A 10 19.73 19.22 5.90
N GLU A 11 18.91 18.29 6.41
CA GLU A 11 18.44 18.27 7.79
C GLU A 11 19.00 17.08 8.59
N ALA A 12 19.31 15.97 7.92
CA ALA A 12 19.73 14.74 8.59
C ALA A 12 21.13 14.86 9.20
N GLY A 13 22.05 15.65 8.65
CA GLY A 13 23.43 15.77 9.15
C GLY A 13 24.35 14.56 8.85
N HIS A 14 23.78 13.43 8.39
CA HIS A 14 24.51 12.25 7.89
C HIS A 14 23.74 11.60 6.73
N THR A 15 24.05 11.99 5.49
CA THR A 15 23.41 11.47 4.26
C THR A 15 24.35 10.57 3.44
N GLU A 16 25.53 10.25 3.95
CA GLU A 16 26.55 9.51 3.22
C GLU A 16 26.08 8.09 2.88
N ARG A 17 25.40 7.42 3.83
CA ARG A 17 24.88 6.06 3.65
C ARG A 17 23.84 6.00 2.54
N ILE A 18 22.75 6.78 2.65
CA ILE A 18 21.73 6.87 1.59
C ILE A 18 22.32 7.37 0.28
N GLY A 19 23.30 8.28 0.31
CA GLY A 19 24.03 8.75 -0.86
C GLY A 19 24.72 7.61 -1.62
N ARG A 20 25.53 6.79 -0.93
CA ARG A 20 26.19 5.62 -1.54
C ARG A 20 25.20 4.61 -2.08
N VAL A 21 24.16 4.30 -1.30
CA VAL A 21 23.13 3.32 -1.67
C VAL A 21 22.34 3.78 -2.89
N LEU A 22 21.96 5.05 -2.93
CA LEU A 22 21.22 5.64 -4.05
C LEU A 22 22.08 5.69 -5.31
N SER A 23 23.35 6.08 -5.20
CA SER A 23 24.29 6.07 -6.34
C SER A 23 24.42 4.69 -6.95
N ARG A 24 24.55 3.64 -6.13
CA ARG A 24 24.59 2.25 -6.60
C ARG A 24 23.25 1.80 -7.21
N ALA A 25 22.12 2.17 -6.62
CA ALA A 25 20.80 1.79 -7.13
C ALA A 25 20.46 2.46 -8.49
N LEU A 26 21.02 3.65 -8.72
CA LEU A 26 20.80 4.47 -9.93
C LEU A 26 21.90 4.32 -11.00
N GLU A 27 22.93 3.50 -10.75
CA GLU A 27 24.03 3.27 -11.68
C GLU A 27 23.54 2.87 -13.08
N GLY A 28 24.05 3.55 -14.10
CA GLY A 28 23.67 3.32 -15.50
C GLY A 28 22.26 3.80 -15.89
N ARG A 29 21.55 4.54 -15.01
CA ARG A 29 20.18 5.02 -15.26
C ARG A 29 20.15 6.52 -15.50
N THR A 30 19.32 6.96 -16.44
CA THR A 30 19.01 8.38 -16.63
C THR A 30 17.89 8.82 -15.69
N TYR A 31 18.14 9.85 -14.89
CA TYR A 31 17.17 10.39 -13.95
C TYR A 31 17.29 11.92 -13.80
N GLN A 32 16.21 12.53 -13.30
CA GLN A 32 16.19 13.93 -12.85
C GLN A 32 16.11 13.96 -11.33
N VAL A 33 16.76 14.93 -10.69
CA VAL A 33 16.74 15.10 -9.23
C VAL A 33 15.94 16.34 -8.85
N ILE A 34 15.10 16.21 -7.82
CA ILE A 34 14.44 17.32 -7.14
C ILE A 34 14.85 17.30 -5.68
N GLU A 35 15.56 18.34 -5.24
CA GLU A 35 16.05 18.50 -3.86
C GLU A 35 15.28 19.57 -3.07
N ARG A 36 14.49 20.40 -3.74
CA ARG A 36 13.82 21.56 -3.12
C ARG A 36 12.32 21.53 -3.36
N GLU A 37 11.55 21.89 -2.32
CA GLU A 37 10.08 22.00 -2.36
C GLU A 37 9.59 22.81 -3.55
N LYS A 38 10.13 24.01 -3.79
CA LYS A 38 9.73 24.87 -4.92
C LYS A 38 9.91 24.18 -6.28
N ALA A 39 10.91 23.30 -6.43
CA ALA A 39 11.11 22.54 -7.66
C ALA A 39 10.09 21.40 -7.79
N PHE A 40 9.76 20.73 -6.68
CA PHE A 40 8.69 19.73 -6.66
C PHE A 40 7.33 20.36 -7.01
N LEU A 41 6.98 21.50 -6.41
CA LEU A 41 5.76 22.24 -6.73
C LEU A 41 5.66 22.61 -8.21
N ARG A 42 6.74 23.13 -8.81
CA ARG A 42 6.80 23.42 -10.25
C ARG A 42 6.61 22.15 -11.10
N TRP A 43 7.11 21.02 -10.63
CA TRP A 43 6.91 19.74 -11.32
C TRP A 43 5.45 19.25 -11.17
N CYS A 44 4.83 19.40 -10.00
CA CYS A 44 3.45 18.99 -9.72
C CYS A 44 2.43 19.67 -10.64
N VAL A 45 2.64 20.95 -10.97
CA VAL A 45 1.74 21.75 -11.82
C VAL A 45 1.91 21.51 -13.32
N ARG A 46 2.87 20.67 -13.74
CA ARG A 46 2.97 20.23 -15.15
C ARG A 46 1.70 19.51 -15.59
N THR A 47 1.42 19.54 -16.88
CA THR A 47 0.28 18.84 -17.47
C THR A 47 0.40 17.33 -17.26
N ARG A 48 -0.73 16.62 -17.31
CA ARG A 48 -0.72 15.15 -17.20
C ARG A 48 0.15 14.50 -18.28
N ALA A 49 0.06 14.98 -19.53
CA ALA A 49 0.83 14.43 -20.65
C ALA A 49 2.35 14.50 -20.41
N GLU A 50 2.85 15.56 -19.78
CA GLU A 50 4.26 15.71 -19.45
C GLU A 50 4.74 14.78 -18.32
N LYS A 51 3.80 14.25 -17.52
CA LYS A 51 4.10 13.40 -16.35
C LYS A 51 3.79 11.93 -16.58
N GLU A 52 2.94 11.61 -17.55
CA GLU A 52 2.47 10.25 -17.83
C GLU A 52 3.65 9.28 -17.97
N GLY A 53 3.57 8.14 -17.29
CA GLY A 53 4.61 7.12 -17.29
C GLY A 53 5.89 7.46 -16.51
N THR A 54 5.93 8.59 -15.79
CA THR A 54 7.07 8.93 -14.93
C THR A 54 7.16 7.97 -13.75
N ALA A 55 8.36 7.44 -13.53
CA ALA A 55 8.73 6.72 -12.32
C ALA A 55 9.25 7.73 -11.28
N VAL A 56 8.65 7.78 -10.11
CA VAL A 56 9.02 8.69 -9.01
C VAL A 56 9.58 7.87 -7.85
N LEU A 57 10.86 8.07 -7.54
CA LEU A 57 11.51 7.53 -6.36
C LEU A 57 11.61 8.64 -5.31
N PHE A 58 10.91 8.49 -4.18
CA PHE A 58 11.11 9.36 -3.03
C PHE A 58 12.25 8.79 -2.17
N ALA A 59 13.35 9.54 -2.05
CA ALA A 59 14.52 9.18 -1.25
C ALA A 59 14.60 10.07 0.00
N VAL A 60 14.16 9.52 1.12
CA VAL A 60 14.01 10.21 2.40
C VAL A 60 15.20 9.92 3.30
N ALA A 61 16.01 10.95 3.58
CA ALA A 61 16.99 10.94 4.65
C ALA A 61 16.30 11.43 5.93
N LEU A 62 16.10 10.53 6.89
CA LEU A 62 15.32 10.77 8.09
C LEU A 62 16.26 11.04 9.29
N PRO A 63 16.20 12.24 9.89
CA PRO A 63 17.00 12.55 11.08
C PRO A 63 16.60 11.65 12.25
N LYS A 64 17.48 11.52 13.25
CA LYS A 64 17.25 10.68 14.44
C LYS A 64 15.95 11.01 15.19
N ALA A 65 15.52 12.27 15.16
CA ALA A 65 14.27 12.72 15.77
C ALA A 65 12.99 12.29 15.02
N GLY A 66 13.12 11.74 13.80
CA GLY A 66 12.01 11.23 13.01
C GLY A 66 11.15 12.29 12.31
N VAL A 67 11.50 13.58 12.43
CA VAL A 67 10.76 14.69 11.83
C VAL A 67 11.67 15.47 10.90
N SER A 68 11.21 15.69 9.67
CA SER A 68 11.88 16.53 8.69
C SER A 68 10.94 17.62 8.16
N LEU A 69 11.42 18.86 8.08
CA LEU A 69 10.65 19.99 7.56
C LEU A 69 10.36 19.80 6.08
N SER A 70 11.36 19.41 5.27
CA SER A 70 11.16 19.11 3.86
C SER A 70 10.18 17.95 3.64
N TYR A 71 10.11 16.98 4.56
CA TYR A 71 9.06 15.96 4.54
C TYR A 71 7.66 16.55 4.78
N VAL A 72 7.51 17.41 5.80
CA VAL A 72 6.24 18.11 6.08
C VAL A 72 5.78 18.93 4.87
N HIS A 73 6.71 19.64 4.21
CA HIS A 73 6.45 20.39 2.99
C HIS A 73 6.01 19.50 1.82
N LEU A 74 6.67 18.37 1.62
CA LEU A 74 6.29 17.39 0.60
C LEU A 74 4.86 16.86 0.84
N VAL A 75 4.56 16.44 2.06
CA VAL A 75 3.21 15.96 2.43
C VAL A 75 2.16 17.05 2.19
N SER A 76 2.43 18.28 2.63
CA SER A 76 1.54 19.43 2.37
C SER A 76 1.25 19.62 0.89
N CYS A 77 2.29 19.53 0.04
CA CYS A 77 2.16 19.63 -1.42
C CYS A 77 1.28 18.50 -1.98
N LEU A 78 1.54 17.25 -1.60
CA LEU A 78 0.78 16.08 -2.09
C LEU A 78 -0.71 16.17 -1.74
N VAL A 79 -1.02 16.57 -0.50
CA VAL A 79 -2.40 16.72 -0.01
C VAL A 79 -3.13 17.85 -0.74
N ARG A 80 -2.48 19.01 -0.95
CA ARG A 80 -3.07 20.17 -1.62
C ARG A 80 -3.29 19.95 -3.12
N HIS A 81 -2.50 19.08 -3.74
CA HIS A 81 -2.55 18.82 -5.18
C HIS A 81 -2.90 17.37 -5.49
N ARG A 82 -4.16 16.99 -5.23
CA ARG A 82 -4.74 15.64 -5.31
C ARG A 82 -4.54 14.85 -6.63
N HIS A 83 -4.11 15.50 -7.70
CA HIS A 83 -3.87 14.88 -9.01
C HIS A 83 -2.44 15.11 -9.52
N CYS A 84 -1.53 15.64 -8.69
CA CYS A 84 -0.19 15.99 -9.14
C CYS A 84 0.65 14.79 -9.57
N LEU A 85 0.35 13.58 -9.09
CA LEU A 85 1.02 12.34 -9.45
C LEU A 85 0.17 11.42 -10.34
N ALA A 86 -0.96 11.89 -10.87
CA ALA A 86 -1.76 11.12 -11.81
C ALA A 86 -0.91 10.71 -13.04
N GLY A 87 -0.96 9.42 -13.40
CA GLY A 87 -0.16 8.84 -14.49
C GLY A 87 1.28 8.48 -14.08
N CYS A 88 1.69 8.73 -12.83
CA CYS A 88 3.01 8.38 -12.32
C CYS A 88 2.97 7.07 -11.54
N ARG A 89 4.11 6.37 -11.51
CA ARG A 89 4.35 5.22 -10.63
C ARG A 89 5.39 5.55 -9.56
N GLY A 90 5.21 5.03 -8.35
CA GLY A 90 6.00 5.44 -7.18
C GLY A 90 6.79 4.33 -6.51
N ALA A 91 7.87 4.69 -5.83
CA ALA A 91 8.54 3.90 -4.81
C ALA A 91 9.15 4.82 -3.74
N VAL A 92 9.37 4.28 -2.55
CA VAL A 92 9.93 5.03 -1.42
C VAL A 92 11.15 4.30 -0.86
N LEU A 93 12.24 5.03 -0.72
CA LEU A 93 13.46 4.64 -0.04
C LEU A 93 13.63 5.53 1.19
N VAL A 94 13.66 4.96 2.38
CA VAL A 94 13.89 5.70 3.63
C VAL A 94 15.18 5.23 4.27
N ASP A 95 16.05 6.16 4.65
CA ASP A 95 17.24 5.91 5.45
C ASP A 95 17.13 6.72 6.74
N GLY A 96 17.03 6.04 7.88
CA GLY A 96 16.90 6.67 9.19
C GLY A 96 18.15 6.52 10.04
N GLN A 97 18.44 7.54 10.85
CA GLN A 97 19.54 7.52 11.81
C GLN A 97 19.20 6.85 13.15
N GLY A 98 17.92 6.56 13.39
CA GLY A 98 17.44 5.89 14.60
C GLY A 98 16.66 4.60 14.28
N GLU A 99 16.20 3.93 15.32
CA GLU A 99 15.45 2.66 15.19
C GLU A 99 13.94 2.85 14.99
N PHE A 100 13.47 4.10 15.05
CA PHE A 100 12.05 4.43 14.95
C PHE A 100 11.74 5.17 13.64
N PHE A 101 10.44 5.33 13.37
CA PHE A 101 9.86 6.19 12.33
C PHE A 101 10.04 5.78 10.87
N THR A 102 11.10 5.07 10.48
CA THR A 102 11.41 4.73 9.08
C THR A 102 10.22 4.09 8.35
N LYS A 103 9.62 3.06 8.97
CA LYS A 103 8.43 2.39 8.45
C LYS A 103 7.19 3.28 8.44
N LYS A 104 6.99 4.08 9.49
CA LYS A 104 5.85 5.02 9.61
C LYS A 104 5.89 6.03 8.46
N ILE A 105 7.01 6.74 8.31
CA ILE A 105 7.22 7.77 7.28
C ILE A 105 7.12 7.16 5.87
N GLY A 106 7.73 5.99 5.65
CA GLY A 106 7.66 5.33 4.36
C GLY A 106 6.23 5.01 3.92
N ARG A 107 5.41 4.48 4.84
CA ARG A 107 4.02 4.11 4.58
C ARG A 107 3.09 5.33 4.45
N GLU A 108 3.25 6.32 5.31
CA GLU A 108 2.51 7.58 5.26
C GLU A 108 2.77 8.32 3.93
N LEU A 109 4.03 8.34 3.47
CA LEU A 109 4.36 8.92 2.17
C LEU A 109 3.71 8.17 1.01
N ILE A 110 3.69 6.84 1.04
CA ILE A 110 2.96 6.03 0.05
C ILE A 110 1.48 6.41 0.04
N PHE A 111 0.86 6.55 1.22
CA PHE A 111 -0.53 6.96 1.34
C PHE A 111 -0.79 8.31 0.66
N PHE A 112 -0.06 9.36 1.04
CA PHE A 112 -0.29 10.70 0.48
C PHE A 112 0.03 10.79 -1.01
N ALA A 113 1.10 10.14 -1.47
CA ALA A 113 1.42 10.09 -2.89
C ALA A 113 0.35 9.32 -3.69
N ASN A 114 -0.21 8.25 -3.13
CA ASN A 114 -1.29 7.50 -3.75
C ASN A 114 -2.58 8.33 -3.83
N GLN A 115 -2.91 9.05 -2.76
CA GLN A 115 -4.03 10.00 -2.72
C GLN A 115 -3.80 11.23 -3.62
N ALA A 116 -2.57 11.46 -4.08
CA ALA A 116 -2.23 12.43 -5.12
C ALA A 116 -2.26 11.85 -6.56
N GLY A 117 -2.63 10.58 -6.72
CA GLY A 117 -2.83 9.90 -8.01
C GLY A 117 -1.74 8.92 -8.43
N CYS A 118 -0.75 8.66 -7.58
CA CYS A 118 0.36 7.74 -7.89
C CYS A 118 -0.07 6.27 -7.76
N ILE A 119 0.30 5.43 -8.74
CA ILE A 119 0.22 3.97 -8.60
C ILE A 119 1.50 3.42 -7.97
N PHE A 120 1.40 2.41 -7.11
CA PHE A 120 2.58 1.73 -6.57
C PHE A 120 2.60 0.24 -6.95
N PRO A 121 3.77 -0.30 -7.38
CA PRO A 121 3.96 -1.75 -7.45
C PRO A 121 3.86 -2.36 -6.04
N GLY A 122 3.73 -3.69 -5.97
CA GLY A 122 3.91 -4.41 -4.72
C GLY A 122 5.28 -4.18 -4.08
N LYS A 123 5.37 -4.24 -2.75
CA LYS A 123 6.58 -3.98 -1.97
C LYS A 123 7.34 -2.70 -2.42
N PRO A 124 6.70 -1.52 -2.45
CA PRO A 124 7.31 -0.31 -2.99
C PRO A 124 8.15 0.47 -1.98
N LEU A 125 8.41 -0.11 -0.79
CA LEU A 125 9.14 0.52 0.30
C LEU A 125 10.40 -0.29 0.61
N VAL A 126 11.54 0.38 0.62
CA VAL A 126 12.75 -0.09 1.32
C VAL A 126 13.07 0.95 2.39
N GLU A 127 13.20 0.50 3.62
CA GLU A 127 13.51 1.37 4.76
C GLU A 127 14.71 0.80 5.53
N ALA A 128 15.56 1.67 6.05
CA ALA A 128 16.78 1.32 6.77
C ALA A 128 16.80 2.01 8.12
N THR A 129 16.84 1.25 9.22
CA THR A 129 17.02 1.82 10.56
C THR A 129 18.48 2.23 10.78
N GLY A 130 18.74 3.00 11.86
CA GLY A 130 20.08 3.48 12.21
C GLY A 130 21.11 2.35 12.25
N SER A 131 20.78 1.27 12.95
CA SER A 131 21.61 0.07 13.11
C SER A 131 21.63 -0.87 11.90
N LEU A 132 20.73 -0.69 10.94
CA LEU A 132 20.43 -1.64 9.87
C LEU A 132 20.01 -3.03 10.38
N TYR A 133 19.55 -3.15 11.63
CA TYR A 133 19.12 -4.44 12.20
C TYR A 133 18.00 -5.08 11.36
N ASN A 134 17.14 -4.27 10.76
CA ASN A 134 16.07 -4.72 9.87
C ASN A 134 16.59 -5.42 8.58
N PHE A 135 17.89 -5.35 8.27
CA PHE A 135 18.53 -6.10 7.20
C PHE A 135 19.20 -7.42 7.61
N ASN A 136 19.32 -7.73 8.92
CA ASN A 136 20.03 -8.91 9.42
C ASN A 136 19.63 -10.21 8.70
N THR A 137 18.33 -10.48 8.60
CA THR A 137 17.83 -11.71 7.95
C THR A 137 18.19 -11.75 6.46
N GLN A 138 18.05 -10.62 5.75
CA GLN A 138 18.37 -10.56 4.32
C GLN A 138 19.88 -10.64 4.07
N ALA A 139 20.68 -10.08 4.96
CA ALA A 139 22.14 -10.14 4.94
C ALA A 139 22.64 -11.58 5.14
N GLN A 140 22.12 -12.27 6.16
CA GLN A 140 22.43 -13.68 6.42
C GLN A 140 22.06 -14.59 5.25
N ILE A 141 20.85 -14.46 4.70
CA ILE A 141 20.39 -15.27 3.56
C ILE A 141 21.29 -15.08 2.33
N GLN A 142 21.80 -13.87 2.11
CA GLN A 142 22.61 -13.53 0.94
C GLN A 142 24.12 -13.66 1.16
N GLY A 143 24.57 -13.94 2.40
CA GLY A 143 25.99 -13.91 2.75
C GLY A 143 26.64 -12.53 2.60
N LEU A 144 25.88 -11.46 2.86
CA LEU A 144 26.30 -10.07 2.71
C LEU A 144 26.37 -9.37 4.08
N SER A 145 27.03 -8.20 4.14
CA SER A 145 26.83 -7.26 5.25
C SER A 145 25.44 -6.61 5.19
N ASN A 146 24.99 -6.03 6.30
CA ASN A 146 23.72 -5.29 6.35
C ASN A 146 23.69 -4.11 5.38
N GLU A 147 24.80 -3.37 5.24
CA GLU A 147 24.89 -2.25 4.30
C GLU A 147 24.81 -2.72 2.84
N GLU A 148 25.44 -3.84 2.50
CA GLU A 148 25.33 -4.43 1.17
C GLU A 148 23.91 -4.97 0.90
N ALA A 149 23.29 -5.63 1.87
CA ALA A 149 21.91 -6.10 1.76
C ALA A 149 20.92 -4.94 1.57
N TYR A 150 21.15 -3.81 2.25
CA TYR A 150 20.41 -2.57 2.03
C TYR A 150 20.60 -2.06 0.60
N ALA A 151 21.85 -1.95 0.13
CA ALA A 151 22.15 -1.47 -1.22
C ALA A 151 21.53 -2.35 -2.32
N VAL A 152 21.59 -3.69 -2.15
CA VAL A 152 20.93 -4.65 -3.06
C VAL A 152 19.41 -4.45 -3.05
N SER A 153 18.82 -4.25 -1.87
CA SER A 153 17.37 -4.02 -1.74
C SER A 153 16.93 -2.72 -2.42
N ALA A 154 17.70 -1.64 -2.26
CA ALA A 154 17.46 -0.38 -2.97
C ALA A 154 17.58 -0.54 -4.50
N GLY A 155 18.59 -1.27 -4.99
CA GLY A 155 18.73 -1.58 -6.42
C GLY A 155 17.55 -2.39 -6.96
N ARG A 156 17.07 -3.40 -6.22
CA ARG A 156 15.87 -4.17 -6.56
C ARG A 156 14.62 -3.29 -6.59
N LEU A 157 14.48 -2.36 -5.64
CA LEU A 157 13.38 -1.40 -5.59
C LEU A 157 13.34 -0.54 -6.86
N VAL A 158 14.47 0.06 -7.24
CA VAL A 158 14.57 0.90 -8.45
C VAL A 158 14.30 0.09 -9.71
N SER A 159 14.89 -1.09 -9.85
CA SER A 159 14.62 -1.98 -10.98
C SER A 159 13.13 -2.33 -11.09
N LYS A 160 12.50 -2.67 -9.97
CA LYS A 160 11.07 -2.98 -9.92
C LYS A 160 10.20 -1.79 -10.27
N LEU A 161 10.52 -0.61 -9.74
CA LEU A 161 9.85 0.64 -10.08
C LEU A 161 9.90 0.89 -11.59
N LEU A 162 11.07 0.75 -12.20
CA LEU A 162 11.24 1.05 -13.63
C LEU A 162 10.57 0.01 -14.53
N ALA A 163 10.66 -1.26 -14.19
CA ALA A 163 10.05 -2.37 -14.93
C ALA A 163 8.53 -2.49 -14.69
N PHE A 164 7.99 -1.84 -13.64
CA PHE A 164 6.59 -1.98 -13.29
C PHE A 164 5.68 -1.53 -14.43
N THR A 165 4.84 -2.48 -14.85
CA THR A 165 3.72 -2.26 -15.75
C THR A 165 2.49 -2.83 -15.07
N ARG A 166 1.45 -1.99 -14.94
CA ARG A 166 0.15 -2.44 -14.44
C ARG A 166 -0.40 -3.49 -15.41
N PRO A 167 -0.91 -4.65 -14.95
CA PRO A 167 -1.55 -5.61 -15.83
C PRO A 167 -2.67 -4.95 -16.64
N ASP A 168 -2.70 -5.18 -17.94
CA ASP A 168 -3.76 -4.64 -18.80
C ASP A 168 -5.08 -5.38 -18.53
N GLY A 169 -6.05 -4.63 -18.02
CA GLY A 169 -7.41 -5.08 -17.73
C GLY A 169 -8.42 -4.70 -18.81
N THR A 170 -8.00 -4.03 -19.88
CA THR A 170 -8.91 -3.49 -20.90
C THR A 170 -9.75 -4.61 -21.53
N GLY A 171 -11.08 -4.45 -21.50
CA GLY A 171 -12.03 -5.40 -22.07
C GLY A 171 -12.22 -6.70 -21.26
N LYS A 172 -11.55 -6.87 -20.11
CA LYS A 172 -11.71 -8.05 -19.25
C LYS A 172 -12.64 -7.75 -18.08
N THR A 173 -13.64 -8.61 -17.88
CA THR A 173 -14.43 -8.61 -16.63
C THR A 173 -13.55 -9.08 -15.48
N LYS A 174 -13.20 -8.17 -14.56
CA LYS A 174 -12.40 -8.48 -13.38
C LYS A 174 -13.18 -9.32 -12.35
N ASP A 175 -12.48 -10.26 -11.71
CA ASP A 175 -12.94 -10.95 -10.52
C ASP A 175 -12.58 -10.14 -9.26
N VAL A 176 -13.60 -9.56 -8.61
CA VAL A 176 -13.47 -8.70 -7.42
C VAL A 176 -13.86 -9.51 -6.19
N VAL A 177 -12.92 -9.67 -5.25
CA VAL A 177 -13.14 -10.33 -3.97
C VAL A 177 -13.30 -9.27 -2.89
N VAL A 178 -14.40 -9.34 -2.15
CA VAL A 178 -14.74 -8.36 -1.11
C VAL A 178 -14.68 -9.04 0.23
N LEU A 179 -13.89 -8.50 1.15
CA LEU A 179 -13.75 -9.03 2.50
C LEU A 179 -14.26 -8.01 3.51
N HIS A 180 -15.17 -8.44 4.38
CA HIS A 180 -15.71 -7.60 5.44
C HIS A 180 -15.96 -8.40 6.73
N ALA A 181 -15.99 -7.72 7.87
CA ALA A 181 -16.40 -8.31 9.15
C ALA A 181 -17.63 -7.61 9.77
N SER A 182 -18.27 -6.74 8.99
CA SER A 182 -19.36 -5.89 9.43
C SER A 182 -20.75 -6.57 9.40
N SER A 183 -21.68 -6.03 10.19
CA SER A 183 -23.10 -6.38 10.15
C SER A 183 -23.87 -5.51 9.14
N ARG A 184 -24.59 -6.14 8.19
CA ARG A 184 -25.40 -5.41 7.21
C ARG A 184 -26.46 -4.49 7.83
N ARG A 185 -26.99 -4.84 9.01
CA ARG A 185 -28.07 -4.06 9.65
C ARG A 185 -27.67 -2.63 10.01
N THR A 186 -26.40 -2.38 10.34
CA THR A 186 -25.95 -1.13 10.97
C THR A 186 -24.67 -0.54 10.41
N SER A 187 -23.93 -1.25 9.55
CA SER A 187 -22.60 -0.80 9.12
C SER A 187 -22.66 0.24 8.01
N ASN A 188 -22.20 1.45 8.32
CA ASN A 188 -21.97 2.51 7.33
C ASN A 188 -20.95 2.09 6.26
N THR A 189 -19.92 1.32 6.61
CA THR A 189 -18.92 0.84 5.65
C THR A 189 -19.50 -0.16 4.65
N LEU A 190 -20.42 -1.03 5.10
CA LEU A 190 -21.13 -1.93 4.18
C LEU A 190 -22.13 -1.20 3.30
N LEU A 191 -22.83 -0.19 3.83
CA LEU A 191 -23.69 0.66 3.00
C LEU A 191 -22.89 1.37 1.92
N LEU A 192 -21.69 1.87 2.25
CA LEU A 192 -20.77 2.41 1.25
C LEU A 192 -20.35 1.38 0.21
N TRP A 193 -20.05 0.14 0.63
CA TRP A 193 -19.77 -0.95 -0.30
C TRP A 193 -20.96 -1.24 -1.22
N GLU A 194 -22.20 -1.26 -0.71
CA GLU A 194 -23.41 -1.48 -1.50
C GLU A 194 -23.59 -0.38 -2.57
N MET A 195 -23.24 0.87 -2.28
CA MET A 195 -23.20 1.94 -3.28
C MET A 195 -22.19 1.63 -4.41
N VAL A 196 -20.96 1.27 -4.05
CA VAL A 196 -19.90 0.92 -5.01
C VAL A 196 -20.34 -0.29 -5.86
N GLN A 197 -20.89 -1.32 -5.21
CA GLN A 197 -21.33 -2.55 -5.86
C GLN A 197 -22.43 -2.31 -6.90
N ARG A 198 -23.38 -1.40 -6.64
CA ARG A 198 -24.40 -1.02 -7.65
C ARG A 198 -23.76 -0.48 -8.93
N HIS A 199 -22.68 0.30 -8.83
CA HIS A 199 -21.98 0.82 -9.99
C HIS A 199 -21.08 -0.20 -10.72
N LEU A 200 -20.78 -1.33 -10.06
CA LEU A 200 -20.04 -2.47 -10.62
C LEU A 200 -20.93 -3.49 -11.34
N GLN A 201 -22.26 -3.42 -11.19
CA GLN A 201 -23.20 -4.36 -11.80
C GLN A 201 -22.99 -4.43 -13.32
N GLY A 202 -22.84 -5.66 -13.85
CA GLY A 202 -22.56 -5.92 -15.26
C GLY A 202 -21.13 -5.61 -15.71
N LYS A 203 -20.25 -5.08 -14.84
CA LYS A 203 -18.86 -4.68 -15.19
C LYS A 203 -17.78 -5.53 -14.54
N ALA A 204 -18.10 -6.18 -13.42
CA ALA A 204 -17.19 -7.05 -12.67
C ALA A 204 -17.94 -8.25 -12.07
N ARG A 205 -17.21 -9.36 -11.86
CA ARG A 205 -17.72 -10.51 -11.09
C ARG A 205 -17.36 -10.33 -9.63
N VAL A 206 -18.35 -10.16 -8.77
CA VAL A 206 -18.14 -9.89 -7.34
C VAL A 206 -18.33 -11.17 -6.52
N THR A 207 -17.32 -11.51 -5.71
CA THR A 207 -17.40 -12.55 -4.67
C THR A 207 -17.26 -11.89 -3.31
N GLU A 208 -18.36 -11.77 -2.57
CA GLU A 208 -18.37 -11.17 -1.23
C GLU A 208 -18.27 -12.24 -0.14
N ILE A 209 -17.31 -12.09 0.78
CA ILE A 209 -17.07 -13.01 1.89
C ILE A 209 -17.11 -12.24 3.21
N SER A 210 -18.09 -12.61 4.04
CA SER A 210 -18.19 -12.15 5.42
C SER A 210 -17.29 -12.99 6.33
N LEU A 211 -16.32 -12.35 6.97
CA LEU A 211 -15.46 -12.92 8.02
C LEU A 211 -16.14 -12.94 9.39
N ARG A 212 -17.38 -12.44 9.50
CA ARG A 212 -18.13 -12.35 10.76
C ARG A 212 -18.65 -13.72 11.25
N ASN A 213 -19.04 -14.60 10.33
CA ASN A 213 -19.85 -15.78 10.62
C ASN A 213 -19.05 -17.08 10.80
N GLY A 214 -17.74 -16.99 11.01
CA GLY A 214 -16.94 -18.17 11.28
C GLY A 214 -15.60 -17.76 11.83
N THR A 215 -15.47 -17.78 13.16
CA THR A 215 -14.25 -18.20 13.85
C THR A 215 -12.98 -17.97 13.04
N VAL A 216 -12.67 -16.72 12.67
CA VAL A 216 -11.35 -16.42 12.12
C VAL A 216 -10.44 -16.46 13.32
N VAL A 217 -9.99 -17.67 13.64
CA VAL A 217 -9.04 -17.91 14.72
C VAL A 217 -7.85 -17.01 14.44
N ASP A 218 -7.50 -16.23 15.45
CA ASP A 218 -6.39 -15.30 15.37
C ASP A 218 -5.08 -16.06 15.10
N CYS A 219 -4.17 -15.39 14.39
CA CYS A 219 -2.86 -15.94 14.12
C CYS A 219 -2.01 -15.83 15.39
N ARG A 220 -1.81 -16.94 16.08
CA ARG A 220 -0.94 -17.01 17.28
C ARG A 220 0.56 -17.08 16.95
N GLY A 221 0.94 -16.98 15.68
CA GLY A 221 2.33 -17.04 15.22
C GLY A 221 2.93 -18.45 15.30
N CYS A 222 2.58 -19.33 14.37
CA CYS A 222 3.25 -20.63 14.25
C CYS A 222 4.74 -20.46 13.87
N SER A 223 5.56 -21.50 14.12
CA SER A 223 6.96 -21.52 13.70
C SER A 223 7.09 -21.27 12.19
N TYR A 224 8.26 -20.80 11.75
CA TYR A 224 8.50 -20.55 10.33
C TYR A 224 8.24 -21.80 9.48
N GLU A 225 8.78 -22.94 9.92
CA GLU A 225 8.67 -24.24 9.27
C GLU A 225 7.21 -24.70 9.23
N THR A 226 6.47 -24.49 10.32
CA THR A 226 5.04 -24.84 10.38
C THR A 226 4.23 -23.99 9.40
N CYS A 227 4.44 -22.67 9.41
CA CYS A 227 3.76 -21.76 8.48
C CYS A 227 4.04 -22.13 7.03
N LEU A 228 5.30 -22.44 6.72
CA LEU A 228 5.74 -22.85 5.39
C LEU A 228 5.08 -24.17 4.96
N HIS A 229 5.10 -25.20 5.82
CA HIS A 229 4.54 -26.51 5.52
C HIS A 229 3.06 -26.46 5.10
N PHE A 230 2.23 -25.71 5.85
CA PHE A 230 0.82 -25.54 5.50
C PHE A 230 0.65 -24.62 4.28
N GLY A 231 1.44 -23.56 4.18
CA GLY A 231 1.40 -22.62 3.05
C GLY A 231 1.69 -23.28 1.70
N GLU A 232 2.65 -24.21 1.64
CA GLU A 232 2.99 -24.99 0.45
C GLU A 232 1.82 -25.85 -0.06
N LYS A 233 0.98 -26.33 0.85
CA LYS A 233 -0.25 -27.06 0.55
C LYS A 233 -1.44 -26.14 0.23
N GLY A 234 -1.21 -24.82 0.28
CA GLY A 234 -2.25 -23.85 0.08
C GLY A 234 -3.23 -23.73 1.25
N ASP A 235 -2.77 -24.11 2.44
CA ASP A 235 -3.54 -24.26 3.68
C ASP A 235 -2.97 -23.32 4.77
N CYS A 236 -3.56 -23.34 5.96
CA CYS A 236 -3.12 -22.65 7.15
C CYS A 236 -3.38 -23.56 8.35
N PHE A 237 -2.45 -23.62 9.31
CA PHE A 237 -2.61 -24.42 10.53
C PHE A 237 -3.98 -24.24 11.22
N TYR A 238 -4.55 -23.03 11.16
CA TYR A 238 -5.83 -22.70 11.76
C TYR A 238 -7.08 -23.05 10.92
N GLY A 239 -6.93 -23.49 9.66
CA GLY A 239 -8.04 -23.95 8.81
C GLY A 239 -9.20 -22.96 8.62
N GLY A 240 -10.42 -23.49 8.51
CA GLY A 240 -11.68 -22.72 8.51
C GLY A 240 -11.85 -21.78 7.33
N VAL A 241 -12.63 -20.70 7.51
CA VAL A 241 -13.06 -19.81 6.43
C VAL A 241 -11.92 -19.23 5.59
N MET A 242 -10.74 -19.05 6.19
CA MET A 242 -9.55 -18.59 5.48
C MET A 242 -9.14 -19.55 4.38
N VAL A 243 -9.11 -20.85 4.66
CA VAL A 243 -8.66 -21.88 3.72
C VAL A 243 -9.79 -22.28 2.80
N GLU A 244 -11.01 -22.43 3.33
CA GLU A 244 -12.17 -22.92 2.59
C GLU A 244 -12.71 -21.91 1.58
N LYS A 245 -12.66 -20.60 1.91
CA LYS A 245 -13.30 -19.56 1.09
C LYS A 245 -12.32 -18.46 0.67
N VAL A 246 -11.55 -17.92 1.62
CA VAL A 246 -10.74 -16.73 1.35
C VAL A 246 -9.55 -17.04 0.43
N TYR A 247 -8.77 -18.08 0.69
CA TYR A 247 -7.61 -18.42 -0.14
C TYR A 247 -8.00 -18.75 -1.58
N PRO A 248 -9.00 -19.63 -1.85
CA PRO A 248 -9.49 -19.86 -3.20
C PRO A 248 -9.96 -18.57 -3.89
N ALA A 249 -10.68 -17.70 -3.17
CA ALA A 249 -11.13 -16.43 -3.72
C ALA A 249 -9.96 -15.50 -4.05
N VAL A 250 -8.98 -15.33 -3.15
CA VAL A 250 -7.80 -14.49 -3.39
C VAL A 250 -6.96 -15.00 -4.57
N ARG A 251 -6.82 -16.32 -4.72
CA ARG A 251 -6.13 -16.91 -5.88
C ARG A 251 -6.81 -16.52 -7.19
N LYS A 252 -8.13 -16.66 -7.25
CA LYS A 252 -8.93 -16.36 -8.44
C LYS A 252 -9.07 -14.86 -8.71
N GLY A 253 -9.19 -14.05 -7.66
CA GLY A 253 -9.51 -12.63 -7.76
C GLY A 253 -8.39 -11.79 -8.35
N ASP A 254 -8.75 -10.86 -9.23
CA ASP A 254 -7.85 -9.82 -9.76
C ASP A 254 -7.73 -8.65 -8.78
N VAL A 255 -8.82 -8.35 -8.07
CA VAL A 255 -8.94 -7.21 -7.17
C VAL A 255 -9.46 -7.66 -5.81
N ILE A 256 -8.83 -7.18 -4.74
CA ILE A 256 -9.29 -7.35 -3.36
C ILE A 256 -9.83 -6.01 -2.85
N VAL A 257 -11.07 -5.98 -2.40
CA VAL A 257 -11.69 -4.83 -1.73
C VAL A 257 -11.86 -5.16 -0.25
N LEU A 258 -11.25 -4.36 0.62
CA LEU A 258 -11.37 -4.50 2.07
C LEU A 258 -12.36 -3.48 2.62
N VAL A 259 -13.40 -3.96 3.31
CA VAL A 259 -14.41 -3.11 3.96
C VAL A 259 -14.05 -2.97 5.44
N CYS A 260 -13.44 -1.84 5.77
CA CYS A 260 -12.77 -1.56 7.03
C CYS A 260 -13.49 -0.46 7.82
N PRO A 261 -14.49 -0.78 8.67
CA PRO A 261 -14.87 0.15 9.73
C PRO A 261 -13.65 0.44 10.62
N ASN A 262 -13.50 1.69 11.06
CA ASN A 262 -12.46 2.06 12.02
C ASN A 262 -12.89 1.63 13.44
N TYR A 263 -12.09 0.75 14.04
CA TYR A 263 -12.18 0.40 15.46
C TYR A 263 -10.88 0.79 16.17
N ASN A 264 -10.91 1.88 16.94
CA ASN A 264 -9.77 2.39 17.69
C ASN A 264 -8.53 2.66 16.81
N ASP A 265 -8.75 3.39 15.72
CA ASP A 265 -7.76 3.69 14.68
C ASP A 265 -7.11 2.45 14.07
N ALA A 266 -7.86 1.35 14.02
CA ALA A 266 -7.43 0.09 13.45
C ALA A 266 -8.51 -0.59 12.60
N VAL A 267 -8.04 -1.46 11.69
CA VAL A 267 -8.93 -2.45 11.06
C VAL A 267 -9.50 -3.38 12.12
N SER A 268 -10.69 -3.95 11.86
CA SER A 268 -11.26 -4.95 12.78
C SER A 268 -10.33 -6.14 13.00
N ALA A 269 -10.44 -6.81 14.16
CA ALA A 269 -9.66 -7.99 14.50
C ALA A 269 -9.73 -9.11 13.43
N ASN A 270 -10.88 -9.29 12.79
CA ASN A 270 -11.04 -10.28 11.71
C ASN A 270 -10.25 -9.91 10.44
N ILE A 271 -10.19 -8.63 10.08
CA ILE A 271 -9.34 -8.16 8.96
C ILE A 271 -7.86 -8.28 9.34
N MET A 272 -7.49 -7.99 10.58
CA MET A 272 -6.12 -8.20 11.06
C MET A 272 -5.73 -9.69 11.02
N ALA A 273 -6.61 -10.58 11.47
CA ALA A 273 -6.39 -12.03 11.39
C ALA A 273 -6.27 -12.50 9.92
N PHE A 274 -7.06 -11.94 9.00
CA PHE A 274 -6.88 -12.14 7.57
C PHE A 274 -5.48 -11.72 7.10
N PHE A 275 -5.02 -10.52 7.47
CA PHE A 275 -3.67 -10.04 7.14
C PHE A 275 -2.58 -10.98 7.64
N ASN A 276 -2.67 -11.42 8.90
CA ASN A 276 -1.64 -12.26 9.50
C ASN A 276 -1.59 -13.64 8.83
N ARG A 277 -2.76 -14.23 8.57
CA ARG A 277 -2.87 -15.60 8.05
C ARG A 277 -2.57 -15.68 6.57
N LEU A 278 -2.91 -14.66 5.78
CA LEU A 278 -2.64 -14.60 4.33
C LEU A 278 -1.14 -14.77 3.97
N THR A 279 -0.23 -14.56 4.93
CA THR A 279 1.20 -14.88 4.80
C THR A 279 1.46 -16.32 4.34
N ALA A 280 0.67 -17.29 4.81
CA ALA A 280 0.83 -18.69 4.41
C ALA A 280 0.63 -18.88 2.90
N LEU A 281 -0.41 -18.26 2.34
CA LEU A 281 -0.68 -18.27 0.90
C LEU A 281 0.35 -17.48 0.11
N PHE A 282 0.69 -16.28 0.60
CA PHE A 282 1.62 -15.36 -0.06
C PHE A 282 2.99 -16.01 -0.32
N ARG A 283 3.52 -16.80 0.62
CA ARG A 283 4.83 -17.45 0.47
C ARG A 283 4.94 -18.34 -0.77
N LYS A 284 3.84 -19.01 -1.13
CA LYS A 284 3.78 -19.87 -2.31
C LYS A 284 3.57 -19.09 -3.61
N GLU A 285 2.87 -17.96 -3.52
CA GLU A 285 2.28 -17.28 -4.68
C GLU A 285 2.72 -15.81 -4.81
N GLU A 286 3.90 -15.45 -4.29
CA GLU A 286 4.40 -14.06 -4.25
C GLU A 286 4.33 -13.36 -5.62
N ALA A 287 4.68 -14.06 -6.69
CA ALA A 287 4.66 -13.54 -8.05
C ALA A 287 3.22 -13.28 -8.57
N ALA A 288 2.25 -14.11 -8.17
CA ALA A 288 0.85 -13.92 -8.55
C ALA A 288 0.25 -12.72 -7.81
N PHE A 289 0.62 -12.51 -6.55
CA PHE A 289 0.17 -11.36 -5.76
C PHE A 289 0.64 -10.03 -6.35
N ALA A 290 1.82 -10.01 -7.00
CA ALA A 290 2.37 -8.87 -7.72
C ALA A 290 1.48 -8.35 -8.87
N ARG A 291 0.49 -9.13 -9.29
CA ARG A 291 -0.45 -8.80 -10.37
C ARG A 291 -1.86 -8.48 -9.88
N LYS A 292 -2.10 -8.55 -8.57
CA LYS A 292 -3.40 -8.32 -7.96
C LYS A 292 -3.45 -6.92 -7.36
N GLU A 293 -4.62 -6.32 -7.36
CA GLU A 293 -4.86 -4.97 -6.86
C GLU A 293 -5.58 -5.00 -5.51
N VAL A 294 -5.31 -4.00 -4.66
CA VAL A 294 -6.04 -3.83 -3.40
C VAL A 294 -6.70 -2.44 -3.33
N TYR A 295 -7.96 -2.41 -2.92
CA TYR A 295 -8.71 -1.21 -2.56
C TYR A 295 -9.25 -1.34 -1.14
N ALA A 296 -9.52 -0.19 -0.51
CA ALA A 296 -10.10 -0.12 0.82
C ALA A 296 -11.30 0.83 0.88
N LEU A 297 -12.33 0.43 1.60
CA LEU A 297 -13.40 1.30 2.07
C LEU A 297 -13.21 1.50 3.56
N VAL A 298 -12.97 2.74 3.97
CA VAL A 298 -12.79 3.07 5.38
C VAL A 298 -13.89 4.03 5.80
N VAL A 299 -14.62 3.67 6.85
CA VAL A 299 -15.56 4.61 7.47
C VAL A 299 -15.22 4.75 8.94
N SER A 300 -14.94 5.99 9.35
CA SER A 300 -14.67 6.37 10.72
C SER A 300 -15.90 6.98 11.39
N GLY A 301 -16.08 6.75 12.68
CA GLY A 301 -17.10 7.47 13.45
C GLY A 301 -16.75 8.94 13.70
N TYR A 302 -15.46 9.26 13.75
CA TYR A 302 -14.96 10.61 14.04
C TYR A 302 -13.76 10.98 13.13
N SER A 303 -12.60 10.32 13.33
CA SER A 303 -11.33 10.60 12.64
C SER A 303 -10.52 9.31 12.40
N GLY A 304 -9.27 9.43 11.95
CA GLY A 304 -8.29 8.32 11.89
C GLY A 304 -8.49 7.33 10.74
N GLY A 305 -9.28 7.68 9.72
CA GLY A 305 -9.51 6.79 8.58
C GLY A 305 -8.25 6.59 7.70
N ASP A 306 -7.37 7.59 7.68
CA ASP A 306 -6.03 7.53 7.10
C ASP A 306 -5.15 6.49 7.80
N ILE A 307 -5.15 6.44 9.13
CA ILE A 307 -4.41 5.45 9.92
C ILE A 307 -4.85 4.02 9.58
N VAL A 308 -6.16 3.81 9.42
CA VAL A 308 -6.73 2.51 9.02
C VAL A 308 -6.35 2.16 7.57
N ALA A 309 -6.41 3.11 6.65
CA ALA A 309 -6.00 2.91 5.26
C ALA A 309 -4.51 2.55 5.17
N GLU A 310 -3.67 3.21 5.95
CA GLU A 310 -2.25 2.89 6.05
C GLU A 310 -1.99 1.44 6.50
N GLN A 311 -2.78 0.90 7.43
CA GLN A 311 -2.66 -0.52 7.83
C GLN A 311 -2.91 -1.48 6.67
N VAL A 312 -3.83 -1.13 5.76
CA VAL A 312 -4.05 -1.89 4.51
C VAL A 312 -2.83 -1.80 3.60
N ILE A 313 -2.25 -0.60 3.42
CA ILE A 313 -1.02 -0.42 2.64
C ILE A 313 0.08 -1.31 3.17
N ASP A 314 0.31 -1.29 4.48
CA ASP A 314 1.38 -2.08 5.08
C ASP A 314 1.15 -3.59 4.87
N ALA A 315 -0.04 -4.07 5.22
CA ALA A 315 -0.35 -5.49 5.19
C ALA A 315 -0.39 -6.07 3.77
N MET A 316 -0.94 -5.34 2.81
CA MET A 316 -1.25 -5.86 1.47
C MET A 316 -0.19 -5.43 0.44
N ASN A 317 0.14 -4.13 0.38
CA ASN A 317 1.08 -3.62 -0.61
C ASN A 317 2.54 -3.78 -0.16
N CYS A 318 2.93 -3.23 1.00
CA CYS A 318 4.31 -3.29 1.48
C CYS A 318 4.77 -4.70 1.83
N ASN A 319 3.92 -5.52 2.47
CA ASN A 319 4.30 -6.85 2.94
C ASN A 319 3.95 -7.96 1.95
N LYS A 320 2.78 -7.91 1.30
CA LYS A 320 2.23 -9.00 0.47
C LYS A 320 2.21 -8.71 -1.02
N ASN A 321 2.93 -7.70 -1.47
CA ASN A 321 3.23 -7.49 -2.88
C ASN A 321 2.02 -7.14 -3.77
N PHE A 322 0.85 -6.81 -3.22
CA PHE A 322 -0.28 -6.33 -4.02
C PHE A 322 0.04 -4.97 -4.66
N ILE A 323 -0.46 -4.71 -5.86
CA ILE A 323 -0.45 -3.39 -6.49
C ILE A 323 -1.36 -2.46 -5.69
N LEU A 324 -0.93 -1.22 -5.49
CA LEU A 324 -1.74 -0.15 -4.89
C LEU A 324 -2.19 0.82 -6.00
N PRO A 325 -3.42 0.68 -6.54
CA PRO A 325 -3.93 1.56 -7.58
C PRO A 325 -4.08 3.00 -7.08
N PRO A 326 -4.06 4.01 -7.96
CA PRO A 326 -4.32 5.40 -7.57
C PRO A 326 -5.62 5.53 -6.78
N TYR A 327 -5.62 6.32 -5.71
CA TYR A 327 -6.81 6.52 -4.87
C TYR A 327 -7.37 5.21 -4.29
N PHE A 328 -6.49 4.30 -3.85
CA PHE A 328 -6.88 2.94 -3.45
C PHE A 328 -7.93 2.91 -2.32
N ALA A 329 -7.94 3.93 -1.46
CA ALA A 329 -8.83 4.03 -0.32
C ALA A 329 -9.86 5.15 -0.52
N LEU A 330 -11.14 4.80 -0.36
CA LEU A 330 -12.23 5.76 -0.14
C LEU A 330 -12.49 5.83 1.36
N ILE A 331 -12.24 7.01 1.94
CA ILE A 331 -12.30 7.26 3.37
C ILE A 331 -13.43 8.25 3.63
N GLU A 332 -14.34 7.90 4.53
CA GLU A 332 -15.49 8.71 4.91
C GLU A 332 -15.67 8.75 6.43
N THR A 333 -16.41 9.74 6.91
CA THR A 333 -16.83 9.84 8.30
C THR A 333 -18.35 9.68 8.40
N ALA A 334 -18.81 8.74 9.21
CA ALA A 334 -20.21 8.49 9.51
C ALA A 334 -20.35 7.63 10.78
N ASN A 335 -20.93 8.21 11.84
CA ASN A 335 -21.06 7.56 13.14
C ASN A 335 -22.39 6.81 13.29
N ALA A 336 -23.50 7.56 13.29
CA ALA A 336 -24.82 6.98 13.51
C ALA A 336 -25.15 5.96 12.39
N PRO A 337 -25.88 4.87 12.68
CA PRO A 337 -26.29 3.92 11.66
C PRO A 337 -26.97 4.63 10.48
N LYS A 338 -26.55 4.30 9.26
CA LYS A 338 -27.02 4.89 7.99
C LYS A 338 -26.68 6.38 7.77
N SER A 339 -25.92 7.03 8.66
CA SER A 339 -25.53 8.44 8.46
C SER A 339 -24.64 8.65 7.24
N ILE A 340 -23.95 7.61 6.75
CA ILE A 340 -23.16 7.68 5.51
C ILE A 340 -24.00 8.09 4.29
N LEU A 341 -25.31 7.80 4.30
CA LEU A 341 -26.23 8.18 3.23
C LEU A 341 -26.43 9.71 3.14
N GLN A 342 -26.07 10.43 4.20
CA GLN A 342 -26.21 11.89 4.29
C GLN A 342 -24.94 12.62 3.84
N ASN A 343 -23.82 11.90 3.63
CA ASN A 343 -22.59 12.52 3.17
C ASN A 343 -22.79 13.08 1.75
N GLU A 344 -22.64 14.39 1.60
CA GLU A 344 -22.79 15.06 0.31
C GLU A 344 -21.85 14.44 -0.73
N GLY A 345 -22.36 14.14 -1.92
CA GLY A 345 -21.61 13.58 -3.04
C GLY A 345 -21.07 12.16 -2.82
N ILE A 346 -21.57 11.40 -1.82
CA ILE A 346 -21.09 10.04 -1.53
C ILE A 346 -21.28 9.07 -2.70
N GLU A 347 -22.41 9.16 -3.40
CA GLU A 347 -22.69 8.33 -4.58
C GLU A 347 -21.70 8.60 -5.71
N ASP A 348 -21.35 9.86 -5.96
CA ASP A 348 -20.35 10.20 -6.98
C ASP A 348 -18.96 9.66 -6.64
N ARG A 349 -18.62 9.64 -5.35
CA ARG A 349 -17.36 9.04 -4.87
C ARG A 349 -17.39 7.52 -4.98
N ALA A 350 -18.51 6.88 -4.64
CA ALA A 350 -18.71 5.45 -4.80
C ALA A 350 -18.63 5.03 -6.28
N ALA A 351 -19.30 5.77 -7.18
CA ALA A 351 -19.24 5.56 -8.62
C ALA A 351 -17.82 5.72 -9.18
N ARG A 352 -17.05 6.68 -8.66
CA ARG A 352 -15.65 6.91 -9.05
C ARG A 352 -14.75 5.75 -8.65
N LEU A 353 -14.90 5.24 -7.41
CA LEU A 353 -14.16 4.07 -6.97
C LEU A 353 -14.53 2.83 -7.80
N ALA A 354 -15.81 2.62 -8.10
CA ALA A 354 -16.23 1.53 -8.97
C ALA A 354 -15.58 1.60 -10.37
N ARG A 355 -15.43 2.81 -10.94
CA ARG A 355 -14.67 2.99 -12.18
C ARG A 355 -13.21 2.59 -12.03
N TYR A 356 -12.54 3.01 -10.95
CA TYR A 356 -11.14 2.63 -10.71
C TYR A 356 -10.95 1.13 -10.55
N ILE A 357 -11.86 0.45 -9.83
CA ILE A 357 -11.85 -1.01 -9.69
C ILE A 357 -11.89 -1.69 -11.07
N CYS A 358 -12.71 -1.18 -12.00
CA CYS A 358 -12.86 -1.75 -13.34
C CYS A 358 -11.72 -1.40 -14.33
N MET A 359 -10.98 -0.31 -14.12
CA MET A 359 -9.80 0.06 -14.93
C MET A 359 -8.67 -0.93 -14.68
#